data_AF-B8HSA1-F1
#
_entry.id   AF-B8HSA1-F1
#
_cell.length_a   1.000
_cell.length_b   1.000
_cell.length_c   1.000
_cell.angle_alpha   90.00
_cell.angle_beta   90.00
_cell.angle_gamma   90.00
#
_symmetry.space_group_name_H-M   'P 1'
#
loop_
_entity.id
_entity.type
_entity.pdbx_description
1 polymer ?
#
loop_
_entity_poly.entity_id
_entity_poly.type
_entity_poly.pdbx_seq_one_letter_code
_entity_poly.pdbx_strand_id
1 'polypeptide(L)'
;MQFEITAIPLQTPYLEQPCSWSEALTRVIQGEIVVIRNNPFMQTQLQQFNQIVLNSLKTLINPKVVEHIEFQGWNKLHLGLTAGEIVQVNRTVKQAIQPFLMAWGKKFVRDLLQYPQPFYLYCDAPFRSFMPYELAIQHKSLLNHYGHLRETSPHRDSWFDLAPTTINLWITVGRVLAGNSMLLYPEQWGKEIPTELRYFHPEALYTVKPDYPLGHPLKFALEPGEALLFSAEHLHSSELNTTSDTRCSLTIRFSLQWPRVTQATQWNHWRPWYNSALVGTHWQFLASRQALFSDTYLRYRLKNQQKRWRSIKKRFFGGSTRISATQSPQTPQADYPAQATPSPSQELAFCQIETAEGMVQFPRYCPHTGADLSQGYIENGKLYCPWHSLAFDLKTGEPNCSAFRPLALTRLYP
;
A
#
# COMPACT_ATOMS: atom_id res chain seq x y z
N MET A 1 -28.53 4.23 1.50
CA MET A 1 -27.96 3.20 0.60
C MET A 1 -28.15 1.84 1.26
N GLN A 2 -28.38 0.79 0.47
CA GLN A 2 -28.57 -0.57 0.99
C GLN A 2 -27.23 -1.18 1.40
N PHE A 3 -27.22 -1.93 2.50
CA PHE A 3 -26.05 -2.72 2.91
C PHE A 3 -25.84 -3.85 1.90
N GLU A 4 -24.62 -3.97 1.37
CA GLU A 4 -24.27 -4.97 0.38
C GLU A 4 -22.88 -5.56 0.67
N ILE A 5 -22.78 -6.88 0.51
CA ILE A 5 -21.51 -7.57 0.43
C ILE A 5 -21.48 -8.33 -0.88
N THR A 6 -20.46 -8.05 -1.68
CA THR A 6 -20.28 -8.59 -3.02
C THR A 6 -18.90 -9.18 -3.15
N ALA A 7 -18.70 -9.99 -4.18
CA ALA A 7 -17.40 -10.51 -4.56
C ALA A 7 -17.17 -10.32 -6.05
N ILE A 8 -15.91 -10.13 -6.43
CA ILE A 8 -15.47 -10.03 -7.81
C ILE A 8 -14.76 -11.34 -8.17
N PRO A 9 -15.39 -12.22 -8.97
CA PRO A 9 -14.80 -13.49 -9.37
C PRO A 9 -13.63 -13.30 -10.34
N LEU A 10 -12.67 -14.21 -10.29
CA LEU A 10 -11.51 -14.21 -11.19
C LEU A 10 -11.89 -14.40 -12.67
N GLN A 11 -12.97 -15.13 -12.95
CA GLN A 11 -13.41 -15.46 -14.31
C GLN A 11 -14.19 -14.31 -14.96
N THR A 12 -14.79 -13.44 -14.16
CA THR A 12 -15.54 -12.26 -14.61
C THR A 12 -15.05 -11.03 -13.85
N PRO A 13 -13.78 -10.61 -14.02
CA PRO A 13 -13.10 -9.69 -13.10
C PRO A 13 -13.67 -8.27 -13.02
N TYR A 14 -14.78 -7.93 -13.68
CA TYR A 14 -15.38 -6.59 -13.66
C TYR A 14 -16.84 -6.58 -13.24
N LEU A 15 -17.36 -7.72 -12.80
CA LEU A 15 -18.75 -7.88 -12.37
C LEU A 15 -18.80 -8.30 -10.91
N GLU A 16 -19.31 -7.40 -10.07
CA GLU A 16 -19.63 -7.72 -8.69
C GLU A 16 -20.82 -8.68 -8.64
N GLN A 17 -20.67 -9.77 -7.89
CA GLN A 17 -21.72 -10.74 -7.63
C GLN A 17 -22.12 -10.70 -6.16
N PRO A 18 -23.40 -10.95 -5.81
CA PRO A 18 -23.81 -11.08 -4.42
C PRO A 18 -22.94 -12.11 -3.68
N CYS A 19 -22.56 -11.75 -2.46
CA CYS A 19 -21.81 -12.61 -1.56
C CYS A 19 -22.57 -12.68 -0.22
N SER A 20 -22.34 -13.73 0.55
CA SER A 20 -22.72 -13.78 1.95
C SER A 20 -21.50 -13.70 2.86
N TRP A 21 -21.72 -13.28 4.11
CA TRP A 21 -20.69 -13.25 5.14
C TRP A 21 -19.98 -14.60 5.35
N SER A 22 -20.74 -15.71 5.29
CA SER A 22 -20.22 -17.08 5.43
C SER A 22 -19.36 -17.53 4.24
N GLU A 23 -19.57 -16.94 3.06
CA GLU A 23 -18.81 -17.28 1.85
C GLU A 23 -17.58 -16.40 1.66
N ALA A 24 -17.57 -15.19 2.22
CA ALA A 24 -16.57 -14.17 1.98
C ALA A 24 -15.13 -14.67 2.18
N LEU A 25 -14.87 -15.42 3.26
CA LEU A 25 -13.54 -16.00 3.52
C LEU A 25 -13.14 -17.02 2.45
N THR A 26 -14.05 -17.93 2.10
CA THR A 26 -13.81 -18.97 1.10
C THR A 26 -13.51 -18.34 -0.27
N ARG A 27 -14.30 -17.33 -0.66
CA ARG A 27 -14.10 -16.59 -1.92
C ARG A 27 -12.74 -15.89 -1.96
N VAL A 28 -12.34 -15.22 -0.88
CA VAL A 28 -11.01 -14.58 -0.79
C VAL A 28 -9.86 -15.58 -0.87
N ILE A 29 -10.00 -16.76 -0.24
CA ILE A 29 -9.00 -17.83 -0.31
C ILE A 29 -8.90 -18.41 -1.73
N GLN A 30 -10.00 -18.38 -2.49
CA GLN A 30 -10.04 -18.80 -3.89
C GLN A 30 -9.50 -17.73 -4.86
N GLY A 31 -9.17 -16.53 -4.36
CA GLY A 31 -8.63 -15.43 -5.14
C GLY A 31 -9.64 -14.42 -5.62
N GLU A 32 -10.88 -14.49 -5.15
CA GLU A 32 -11.84 -13.42 -5.38
C GLU A 32 -11.58 -12.25 -4.43
N ILE A 33 -12.09 -11.08 -4.81
CA ILE A 33 -12.00 -9.87 -3.99
C ILE A 33 -13.39 -9.58 -3.46
N VAL A 34 -13.53 -9.51 -2.14
CA VAL A 34 -14.81 -9.19 -1.51
C VAL A 34 -14.87 -7.70 -1.22
N VAL A 35 -16.00 -7.07 -1.57
CA VAL A 35 -16.28 -5.67 -1.31
C VAL A 35 -17.43 -5.55 -0.33
N ILE A 36 -17.26 -4.69 0.67
CA ILE A 36 -18.21 -4.47 1.77
C ILE A 36 -18.67 -3.03 1.70
N ARG A 37 -19.97 -2.81 1.44
CA ARG A 37 -20.57 -1.49 1.27
C ARG A 37 -21.64 -1.21 2.29
N ASN A 38 -21.70 0.03 2.76
CA ASN A 38 -22.75 0.53 3.66
C ASN A 38 -23.01 -0.36 4.89
N ASN A 39 -21.98 -1.03 5.43
CA ASN A 39 -22.16 -1.97 6.54
C ASN A 39 -22.24 -1.24 7.90
N PRO A 40 -23.31 -1.45 8.71
CA PRO A 40 -23.49 -0.73 9.98
C PRO A 40 -22.38 -0.96 11.01
N PHE A 41 -21.82 -2.17 11.06
CA PHE A 41 -20.69 -2.47 11.93
C PHE A 41 -19.50 -1.59 11.50
N MET A 42 -19.07 -1.67 10.25
CA MET A 42 -17.94 -0.88 9.73
C MET A 42 -18.11 0.63 9.95
N GLN A 43 -19.32 1.15 9.74
CA GLN A 43 -19.64 2.56 10.02
C GLN A 43 -19.47 2.92 11.50
N THR A 44 -19.89 2.03 12.41
CA THR A 44 -19.69 2.19 13.85
C THR A 44 -18.20 2.21 14.21
N GLN A 45 -17.37 1.34 13.61
CA GLN A 45 -15.92 1.38 13.85
C GLN A 45 -15.28 2.64 13.28
N LEU A 46 -15.73 3.14 12.13
CA LEU A 46 -15.22 4.41 11.60
C LEU A 46 -15.57 5.60 12.52
N GLN A 47 -16.77 5.64 13.07
CA GLN A 47 -17.15 6.66 14.06
C GLN A 47 -16.29 6.59 15.31
N GLN A 48 -16.06 5.38 15.85
CA GLN A 48 -15.15 5.19 16.99
C GLN A 48 -13.71 5.59 16.64
N PHE A 49 -13.23 5.23 15.45
CA PHE A 49 -11.93 5.63 14.93
C PHE A 49 -11.79 7.15 14.95
N ASN A 50 -12.75 7.88 14.37
CA ASN A 50 -12.74 9.33 14.34
C ASN A 50 -12.70 9.92 15.75
N GLN A 51 -13.55 9.41 16.66
CA GLN A 51 -13.59 9.90 18.03
C GLN A 51 -12.26 9.70 18.77
N ILE A 52 -11.67 8.50 18.68
CA ILE A 52 -10.41 8.14 19.35
C ILE A 52 -9.26 9.00 18.81
N VAL A 53 -9.17 9.10 17.48
CA VAL A 53 -8.09 9.79 16.80
C VAL A 53 -8.18 11.29 17.03
N LEU A 54 -9.34 11.92 16.83
CA LEU A 54 -9.49 13.36 17.03
C LEU A 54 -9.20 13.77 18.48
N ASN A 55 -9.66 12.98 19.46
CA ASN A 55 -9.32 13.22 20.88
C ASN A 55 -7.81 13.12 21.14
N SER A 56 -7.13 12.15 20.51
CA SER A 56 -5.67 12.00 20.63
C SER A 56 -4.90 13.11 19.92
N LEU A 57 -5.45 13.67 18.83
CA LEU A 57 -4.85 14.79 18.13
C LEU A 57 -5.00 16.09 18.93
N LYS A 58 -6.15 16.31 19.60
CA LYS A 58 -6.39 17.50 20.46
C LYS A 58 -5.36 17.65 21.57
N THR A 59 -4.82 16.54 22.07
CA THR A 59 -3.83 16.54 23.17
C THR A 59 -2.39 16.66 22.69
N LEU A 60 -2.09 16.29 21.43
CA LEU A 60 -0.71 16.12 20.93
C LEU A 60 -0.33 17.07 19.80
N ILE A 61 -1.29 17.69 19.13
CA ILE A 61 -1.08 18.55 17.96
C ILE A 61 -1.80 19.89 18.16
N ASN A 62 -1.37 20.90 17.41
CA ASN A 62 -2.06 22.19 17.27
C ASN A 62 -3.59 21.99 17.11
N PRO A 63 -4.43 22.60 17.98
CA PRO A 63 -5.89 22.48 17.90
C PRO A 63 -6.47 22.79 16.52
N LYS A 64 -5.83 23.69 15.75
CA LYS A 64 -6.22 24.03 14.37
C LYS A 64 -6.21 22.82 13.43
N VAL A 65 -5.33 21.84 13.64
CA VAL A 65 -5.30 20.60 12.84
C VAL A 65 -6.58 19.78 13.06
N VAL A 66 -7.07 19.76 14.29
CA VAL A 66 -8.28 19.01 14.63
C VAL A 66 -9.52 19.72 14.11
N GLU A 67 -9.62 21.03 14.31
CA GLU A 67 -10.68 21.86 13.72
C GLU A 67 -10.72 21.69 12.20
N HIS A 68 -9.56 21.65 11.55
CA HIS A 68 -9.47 21.40 10.12
C HIS A 68 -10.00 20.02 9.72
N ILE A 69 -9.61 18.94 10.40
CA ILE A 69 -10.11 17.59 10.08
C ILE A 69 -11.61 17.47 10.37
N GLU A 70 -12.10 18.08 11.45
CA GLU A 70 -13.53 18.09 11.80
C GLU A 70 -14.36 18.87 10.75
N PHE A 71 -13.84 19.98 10.23
CA PHE A 71 -14.55 20.83 9.27
C PHE A 71 -14.40 20.37 7.81
N GLN A 72 -13.20 20.03 7.37
CA GLN A 72 -12.88 19.69 5.97
C GLN A 72 -12.85 18.19 5.69
N GLY A 73 -12.74 17.35 6.74
CA GLY A 73 -12.67 15.91 6.63
C GLY A 73 -11.29 15.36 6.24
N TRP A 74 -11.14 14.04 6.36
CA TRP A 74 -9.90 13.32 6.07
C TRP A 74 -9.40 13.47 4.63
N ASN A 75 -10.31 13.66 3.68
CA ASN A 75 -9.99 13.85 2.26
C ASN A 75 -9.22 15.15 1.98
N LYS A 76 -9.26 16.12 2.89
CA LYS A 76 -8.61 17.42 2.74
C LYS A 76 -7.46 17.62 3.70
N LEU A 77 -6.85 16.52 4.19
CA LEU A 77 -5.73 16.57 5.11
C LEU A 77 -4.52 17.36 4.58
N HIS A 78 -4.34 17.43 3.25
CA HIS A 78 -3.26 18.20 2.62
C HIS A 78 -3.52 19.72 2.57
N LEU A 79 -4.77 20.16 2.75
CA LEU A 79 -5.10 21.57 2.77
C LEU A 79 -4.77 22.12 4.17
N GLY A 80 -3.97 23.18 4.26
CA GLY A 80 -3.74 23.89 5.52
C GLY A 80 -2.84 23.19 6.56
N LEU A 81 -2.37 21.96 6.30
CA LEU A 81 -1.40 21.27 7.15
C LEU A 81 -0.02 21.25 6.48
N THR A 82 1.01 21.41 7.29
CA THR A 82 2.40 21.23 6.85
C THR A 82 2.75 19.74 6.71
N ALA A 83 3.80 19.45 5.94
CA ALA A 83 4.34 18.10 5.81
C ALA A 83 4.66 17.44 7.18
N GLY A 84 5.22 18.22 8.13
CA GLY A 84 5.53 17.74 9.47
C GLY A 84 4.29 17.36 10.27
N GLU A 85 3.23 18.18 10.19
CA GLU A 85 1.94 17.91 10.83
C GLU A 85 1.29 16.65 10.25
N ILE A 86 1.34 16.45 8.94
CA ILE A 86 0.82 15.22 8.29
C ILE A 86 1.55 13.97 8.81
N VAL A 87 2.89 14.00 8.89
CA VAL A 87 3.66 12.89 9.47
C VAL A 87 3.27 12.64 10.92
N GLN A 88 3.05 13.70 11.69
CA GLN A 88 2.62 13.60 13.08
C GLN A 88 1.21 13.01 13.20
N VAL A 89 0.26 13.44 12.35
CA VAL A 89 -1.10 12.86 12.29
C VAL A 89 -1.03 11.36 12.03
N ASN A 90 -0.26 10.91 11.04
CA ASN A 90 -0.12 9.47 10.73
C ASN A 90 0.44 8.68 11.91
N ARG A 91 1.43 9.24 12.62
CA ARG A 91 2.01 8.63 13.81
C ARG A 91 0.98 8.54 14.95
N THR A 92 0.25 9.63 15.20
CA THR A 92 -0.78 9.70 16.24
C THR A 92 -1.91 8.72 15.96
N VAL A 93 -2.41 8.65 14.72
CA VAL A 93 -3.43 7.67 14.30
C VAL A 93 -2.98 6.26 14.66
N LYS A 94 -1.77 5.87 14.21
CA LYS A 94 -1.22 4.54 14.48
C LYS A 94 -1.16 4.22 15.97
N GLN A 95 -0.73 5.16 16.80
CA GLN A 95 -0.63 4.98 18.26
C GLN A 95 -2.01 4.90 18.94
N ALA A 96 -2.93 5.77 18.53
CA ALA A 96 -4.25 5.92 19.16
C ALA A 96 -5.14 4.70 18.92
N ILE A 97 -5.13 4.15 17.70
CA ILE A 97 -6.01 3.02 17.35
C ILE A 97 -5.47 1.68 17.82
N GLN A 98 -4.15 1.58 18.04
CA GLN A 98 -3.44 0.34 18.36
C GLN A 98 -4.12 -0.52 19.45
N PRO A 99 -4.63 0.04 20.57
CA PRO A 99 -5.29 -0.74 21.61
C PRO A 99 -6.62 -1.37 21.17
N PHE A 100 -7.29 -0.79 20.18
CA PHE A 100 -8.64 -1.17 19.74
C PHE A 100 -8.65 -2.15 18.57
N LEU A 101 -7.58 -2.15 17.75
CA LEU A 101 -7.47 -2.98 16.55
C LEU A 101 -7.77 -4.45 16.79
N MET A 102 -7.30 -5.00 17.92
CA MET A 102 -7.45 -6.42 18.22
C MET A 102 -8.90 -6.78 18.52
N ALA A 103 -9.62 -5.89 19.23
CA ALA A 103 -11.03 -6.09 19.52
C ALA A 103 -11.87 -5.97 18.23
N TRP A 104 -11.59 -4.95 17.41
CA TRP A 104 -12.29 -4.75 16.13
C TRP A 104 -12.06 -5.90 15.15
N GLY A 105 -10.80 -6.28 14.94
CA GLY A 105 -10.45 -7.40 14.07
C GLY A 105 -11.00 -8.73 14.58
N LYS A 106 -10.98 -8.96 15.91
CA LYS A 106 -11.58 -10.17 16.49
C LYS A 106 -13.08 -10.21 16.22
N LYS A 107 -13.78 -9.11 16.48
CA LYS A 107 -15.23 -9.00 16.26
C LYS A 107 -15.60 -9.16 14.80
N PHE A 108 -14.86 -8.53 13.89
CA PHE A 108 -15.06 -8.68 12.45
C PHE A 108 -14.94 -10.15 12.01
N VAL A 109 -13.86 -10.83 12.38
CA VAL A 109 -13.64 -12.22 11.94
C VAL A 109 -14.60 -13.20 12.62
N ARG A 110 -14.91 -13.01 13.91
CA ARG A 110 -15.81 -13.89 14.67
C ARG A 110 -17.26 -13.71 14.30
N ASP A 111 -17.74 -12.48 14.32
CA ASP A 111 -19.17 -12.18 14.27
C ASP A 111 -19.62 -11.99 12.82
N LEU A 112 -18.86 -11.21 12.03
CA LEU A 112 -19.23 -10.91 10.65
C LEU A 112 -18.82 -12.06 9.73
N LEU A 113 -17.54 -12.45 9.70
CA LEU A 113 -17.11 -13.57 8.84
C LEU A 113 -17.49 -14.96 9.39
N GLN A 114 -18.17 -15.02 10.54
CA GLN A 114 -18.69 -16.24 11.16
C GLN A 114 -17.63 -17.34 11.32
N TYR A 115 -16.39 -16.98 11.64
CA TYR A 115 -15.28 -17.95 11.74
C TYR A 115 -15.02 -18.36 13.20
N PRO A 116 -15.46 -19.56 13.66
CA PRO A 116 -15.44 -19.94 15.07
C PRO A 116 -14.10 -20.49 15.57
N GLN A 117 -13.14 -20.72 14.68
CA GLN A 117 -11.84 -21.28 15.07
C GLN A 117 -10.88 -20.19 15.55
N PRO A 118 -9.85 -20.52 16.35
CA PRO A 118 -8.77 -19.58 16.64
C PRO A 118 -8.08 -19.12 15.34
N PHE A 119 -7.83 -17.82 15.25
CA PHE A 119 -7.05 -17.15 14.21
C PHE A 119 -6.05 -16.16 14.85
N TYR A 120 -5.21 -15.54 14.02
CA TYR A 120 -4.12 -14.68 14.44
C TYR A 120 -4.26 -13.28 13.86
N LEU A 121 -4.29 -12.25 14.71
CA LEU A 121 -4.39 -10.85 14.31
C LEU A 121 -3.00 -10.21 14.32
N TYR A 122 -2.60 -9.57 13.23
CA TYR A 122 -1.33 -8.86 13.21
C TYR A 122 -1.40 -7.59 14.06
N CYS A 123 -0.33 -7.30 14.79
CA CYS A 123 -0.33 -6.18 15.72
C CYS A 123 -0.45 -4.83 15.00
N ASP A 124 0.13 -4.68 13.81
CA ASP A 124 0.12 -3.42 13.09
C ASP A 124 -1.16 -3.23 12.29
N ALA A 125 -1.74 -2.03 12.36
CA ALA A 125 -2.65 -1.55 11.33
C ALA A 125 -2.00 -0.38 10.59
N PRO A 126 -1.51 -0.61 9.36
CA PRO A 126 -1.06 0.49 8.53
C PRO A 126 -2.20 1.47 8.31
N PHE A 127 -2.00 2.69 8.78
CA PHE A 127 -2.71 3.86 8.28
C PHE A 127 -1.91 4.45 7.12
N ARG A 128 -2.59 4.79 6.04
CA ARG A 128 -2.00 5.39 4.85
C ARG A 128 -2.79 6.62 4.48
N SER A 129 -2.09 7.73 4.23
CA SER A 129 -2.67 8.99 3.79
C SER A 129 -1.94 9.50 2.55
N PHE A 130 -2.43 9.11 1.38
CA PHE A 130 -1.80 9.44 0.09
C PHE A 130 -2.41 10.73 -0.44
N MET A 131 -1.62 11.79 -0.43
CA MET A 131 -2.04 13.11 -0.91
C MET A 131 -2.01 13.18 -2.44
N PRO A 132 -2.66 14.18 -3.06
CA PRO A 132 -2.47 14.48 -4.47
C PRO A 132 -0.97 14.56 -4.80
N TYR A 133 -0.54 13.82 -5.81
CA TYR A 133 0.88 13.61 -6.09
C TYR A 133 1.61 14.93 -6.36
N GLU A 134 0.95 15.84 -7.09
CA GLU A 134 1.44 17.20 -7.38
C GLU A 134 1.80 18.00 -6.14
N LEU A 135 1.09 17.78 -5.03
CA LEU A 135 1.37 18.42 -3.74
C LEU A 135 2.44 17.64 -2.96
N ALA A 136 2.39 16.31 -3.01
CA ALA A 136 3.34 15.46 -2.32
C ALA A 136 4.79 15.71 -2.80
N ILE A 137 5.00 15.93 -4.11
CA ILE A 137 6.33 16.19 -4.67
C ILE A 137 6.94 17.53 -4.27
N GLN A 138 6.11 18.52 -3.88
CA GLN A 138 6.58 19.81 -3.35
C GLN A 138 7.20 19.64 -1.95
N HIS A 139 6.91 18.53 -1.28
CA HIS A 139 7.40 18.21 0.05
C HIS A 139 8.17 16.88 0.02
N LYS A 140 9.39 16.90 -0.52
CA LYS A 140 10.24 15.70 -0.67
C LYS A 140 10.31 14.82 0.60
N SER A 141 10.28 15.41 1.79
CA SER A 141 10.27 14.66 3.06
C SER A 141 9.09 13.68 3.20
N LEU A 142 7.94 13.98 2.58
CA LEU A 142 6.77 13.10 2.58
C LEU A 142 6.99 11.86 1.72
N LEU A 143 7.74 11.99 0.63
CA LEU A 143 8.09 10.89 -0.27
C LEU A 143 9.01 9.85 0.39
N ASN A 144 9.67 10.22 1.50
CA ASN A 144 10.46 9.30 2.31
C ASN A 144 9.58 8.26 3.03
N HIS A 145 8.29 8.52 3.19
CA HIS A 145 7.40 7.61 3.91
C HIS A 145 6.73 6.62 2.94
N TYR A 146 7.54 5.80 2.27
CA TYR A 146 7.08 4.78 1.31
C TYR A 146 6.01 3.85 1.92
N GLY A 147 4.93 3.61 1.16
CA GLY A 147 3.82 2.76 1.59
C GLY A 147 2.90 3.37 2.65
N HIS A 148 3.20 4.58 3.13
CA HIS A 148 2.42 5.32 4.13
C HIS A 148 1.93 6.68 3.63
N LEU A 149 2.79 7.45 2.95
CA LEU A 149 2.48 8.74 2.33
C LEU A 149 2.82 8.77 0.83
N ARG A 150 3.52 7.74 0.34
CA ARG A 150 3.90 7.55 -1.06
C ARG A 150 3.33 6.23 -1.58
N GLU A 151 2.98 6.21 -2.86
CA GLU A 151 2.47 5.06 -3.58
C GLU A 151 3.38 3.83 -3.49
N THR A 152 2.76 2.65 -3.44
CA THR A 152 3.46 1.37 -3.45
C THR A 152 3.44 0.75 -4.84
N SER A 153 4.61 0.35 -5.34
CA SER A 153 4.77 -0.42 -6.58
C SER A 153 4.10 -1.80 -6.49
N PRO A 154 3.80 -2.46 -7.63
CA PRO A 154 3.17 -3.78 -7.64
C PRO A 154 3.91 -4.82 -6.79
N HIS A 155 3.19 -5.37 -5.82
CA HIS A 155 3.70 -6.36 -4.88
C HIS A 155 2.61 -7.31 -4.38
N ARG A 156 3.05 -8.43 -3.78
CA ARG A 156 2.25 -9.19 -2.84
C ARG A 156 2.73 -8.89 -1.44
N ASP A 157 1.80 -8.82 -0.49
CA ASP A 157 2.10 -8.56 0.92
C ASP A 157 3.00 -9.67 1.51
N SER A 158 2.85 -10.90 0.99
CA SER A 158 3.64 -12.07 1.37
C SER A 158 5.10 -12.06 0.91
N TRP A 159 5.47 -11.16 -0.02
CA TRP A 159 6.86 -10.97 -0.44
C TRP A 159 7.70 -10.26 0.62
N PHE A 160 7.05 -9.74 1.66
CA PHE A 160 7.69 -9.00 2.74
C PHE A 160 7.65 -9.79 4.05
N ASP A 161 6.79 -9.37 4.99
CA ASP A 161 6.79 -9.85 6.37
C ASP A 161 5.43 -10.40 6.81
N LEU A 162 4.57 -10.71 5.86
CA LEU A 162 3.27 -11.33 6.06
C LEU A 162 3.27 -12.78 5.58
N ALA A 163 2.46 -13.63 6.21
CA ALA A 163 2.28 -15.00 5.76
C ALA A 163 1.40 -15.02 4.50
N PRO A 164 1.61 -15.96 3.55
CA PRO A 164 0.72 -16.14 2.39
C PRO A 164 -0.76 -16.35 2.75
N THR A 165 -1.02 -16.91 3.94
CA THR A 165 -2.36 -17.16 4.49
C THR A 165 -3.02 -15.91 5.11
N THR A 166 -2.36 -14.75 5.03
CA THR A 166 -2.87 -13.51 5.60
C THR A 166 -3.98 -12.94 4.72
N ILE A 167 -5.03 -12.44 5.35
CA ILE A 167 -6.14 -11.72 4.74
C ILE A 167 -6.09 -10.27 5.23
N ASN A 168 -6.20 -9.35 4.28
CA ASN A 168 -6.26 -7.91 4.49
C ASN A 168 -7.71 -7.45 4.48
N LEU A 169 -8.14 -6.79 5.56
CA LEU A 169 -9.33 -5.94 5.59
C LEU A 169 -8.86 -4.49 5.42
N TRP A 170 -9.02 -3.95 4.21
CA TRP A 170 -8.66 -2.59 3.86
C TRP A 170 -9.89 -1.70 3.92
N ILE A 171 -9.91 -0.79 4.88
CA ILE A 171 -11.05 0.06 5.22
C ILE A 171 -10.72 1.47 4.79
N THR A 172 -11.62 2.10 4.05
CA THR A 172 -11.43 3.50 3.69
C THR A 172 -11.93 4.43 4.79
N VAL A 173 -11.08 5.38 5.18
CA VAL A 173 -11.37 6.38 6.23
C VAL A 173 -11.91 7.66 5.59
N GLY A 174 -11.31 8.07 4.48
CA GLY A 174 -11.88 9.09 3.59
C GLY A 174 -12.56 8.43 2.38
N ARG A 175 -13.13 9.22 1.49
CA ARG A 175 -13.62 8.74 0.20
C ARG A 175 -12.46 8.32 -0.71
N VAL A 176 -12.64 7.26 -1.48
CA VAL A 176 -11.71 6.75 -2.50
C VAL A 176 -12.38 6.80 -3.86
N LEU A 177 -11.62 7.21 -4.86
CA LEU A 177 -12.07 7.40 -6.23
C LEU A 177 -11.11 6.73 -7.21
N ALA A 178 -11.59 6.52 -8.44
CA ALA A 178 -10.70 6.33 -9.56
C ALA A 178 -9.74 7.53 -9.64
N GLY A 179 -8.45 7.26 -9.80
CA GLY A 179 -7.38 8.25 -9.71
C GLY A 179 -6.74 8.35 -8.33
N ASN A 180 -7.22 7.63 -7.31
CA ASN A 180 -6.49 7.43 -6.05
C ASN A 180 -6.75 6.04 -5.43
N SER A 181 -7.26 5.07 -6.19
CA SER A 181 -7.65 3.75 -5.67
C SER A 181 -6.47 2.86 -5.25
N MET A 182 -6.77 1.77 -4.54
CA MET A 182 -5.92 0.57 -4.58
C MET A 182 -6.13 -0.14 -5.92
N LEU A 183 -5.05 -0.65 -6.51
CA LEU A 183 -5.09 -1.45 -7.74
C LEU A 183 -4.91 -2.92 -7.39
N LEU A 184 -5.79 -3.79 -7.88
CA LEU A 184 -5.71 -5.24 -7.70
C LEU A 184 -5.65 -5.91 -9.09
N TYR A 185 -4.76 -6.90 -9.27
CA TYR A 185 -4.53 -7.54 -10.56
C TYR A 185 -5.01 -9.00 -10.53
N PRO A 186 -6.32 -9.27 -10.74
CA PRO A 186 -6.91 -10.60 -10.61
C PRO A 186 -6.30 -11.60 -11.60
N GLU A 187 -5.91 -11.15 -12.78
CA GLU A 187 -5.23 -11.97 -13.79
C GLU A 187 -3.91 -12.58 -13.29
N GLN A 188 -3.34 -12.07 -12.21
CA GLN A 188 -2.07 -12.52 -11.63
C GLN A 188 -2.27 -13.46 -10.42
N TRP A 189 -3.51 -13.81 -10.10
CA TRP A 189 -3.81 -14.75 -9.03
C TRP A 189 -3.22 -16.14 -9.34
N GLY A 190 -2.57 -16.75 -8.34
CA GLY A 190 -1.99 -18.09 -8.45
C GLY A 190 -0.78 -18.22 -9.38
N LYS A 191 -0.41 -17.17 -10.12
CA LYS A 191 0.75 -17.18 -11.02
C LYS A 191 2.06 -16.97 -10.28
N GLU A 192 3.14 -17.56 -10.79
CA GLU A 192 4.49 -17.17 -10.40
C GLU A 192 4.86 -15.88 -11.13
N ILE A 193 5.28 -14.88 -10.36
CA ILE A 193 5.56 -13.53 -10.87
C ILE A 193 7.06 -13.28 -10.73
N PRO A 194 7.79 -13.00 -11.82
CA PRO A 194 9.18 -12.58 -11.76
C PRO A 194 9.32 -11.27 -10.97
N THR A 195 10.07 -11.35 -9.87
CA THR A 195 10.35 -10.19 -9.02
C THR A 195 11.79 -9.73 -9.17
N GLU A 196 12.03 -8.45 -8.94
CA GLU A 196 13.37 -7.89 -8.77
C GLU A 196 13.43 -7.01 -7.52
N LEU A 197 14.64 -6.88 -6.97
CA LEU A 197 14.89 -6.04 -5.81
C LEU A 197 15.10 -4.59 -6.25
N ARG A 198 14.24 -3.67 -5.81
CA ARG A 198 14.36 -2.23 -6.10
C ARG A 198 14.53 -1.42 -4.83
N TYR A 199 15.31 -0.35 -4.94
CA TYR A 199 15.57 0.58 -3.83
C TYR A 199 14.64 1.77 -3.95
N PHE A 200 13.60 1.81 -3.11
CA PHE A 200 12.62 2.91 -3.06
C PHE A 200 12.79 3.81 -1.82
N HIS A 201 13.43 3.29 -0.76
CA HIS A 201 13.80 3.94 0.52
C HIS A 201 15.17 3.31 0.98
N PRO A 202 15.77 3.52 2.18
CA PRO A 202 16.99 2.79 2.57
C PRO A 202 16.74 1.28 2.68
N GLU A 203 15.49 0.84 2.54
CA GLU A 203 15.09 -0.55 2.41
C GLU A 203 14.84 -0.87 0.93
N ALA A 204 15.53 -1.91 0.46
CA ALA A 204 15.25 -2.51 -0.83
C ALA A 204 13.98 -3.34 -0.69
N LEU A 205 13.05 -3.28 -1.65
CA LEU A 205 11.77 -4.02 -1.65
C LEU A 205 11.64 -4.82 -2.95
N TYR A 206 11.06 -6.02 -2.86
CA TYR A 206 10.71 -6.80 -4.05
C TYR A 206 9.50 -6.18 -4.72
N THR A 207 9.62 -6.00 -6.02
CA THR A 207 8.53 -5.58 -6.89
C THR A 207 8.57 -6.42 -8.14
N VAL A 208 7.50 -6.37 -8.92
CA VAL A 208 7.44 -7.01 -10.24
C VAL A 208 8.52 -6.42 -11.17
N LYS A 209 9.12 -7.26 -12.02
CA LYS A 209 9.98 -6.79 -13.11
C LYS A 209 9.21 -5.85 -14.05
N PRO A 210 9.83 -4.77 -14.57
CA PRO A 210 9.12 -3.73 -15.35
C PRO A 210 8.42 -4.23 -16.60
N ASP A 211 9.00 -5.21 -17.27
CA ASP A 211 8.58 -5.79 -18.54
C ASP A 211 7.58 -6.94 -18.37
N TYR A 212 7.21 -7.28 -17.14
CA TYR A 212 6.25 -8.36 -16.89
C TYR A 212 4.81 -7.88 -17.03
N PRO A 213 3.96 -8.57 -17.82
CA PRO A 213 2.57 -8.20 -18.05
C PRO A 213 1.73 -8.37 -16.78
N LEU A 214 1.13 -7.28 -16.30
CA LEU A 214 0.26 -7.32 -15.11
C LEU A 214 -1.22 -7.56 -15.44
N GLY A 215 -1.63 -7.32 -16.68
CA GLY A 215 -3.04 -7.32 -17.06
C GLY A 215 -3.75 -6.04 -16.64
N HIS A 216 -5.08 -6.05 -16.73
CA HIS A 216 -5.88 -4.86 -16.46
C HIS A 216 -6.28 -4.80 -14.96
N PRO A 217 -5.92 -3.73 -14.22
CA PRO A 217 -6.19 -3.65 -12.80
C PRO A 217 -7.64 -3.33 -12.49
N LEU A 218 -8.13 -3.83 -11.35
CA LEU A 218 -9.36 -3.36 -10.73
C LEU A 218 -9.12 -2.06 -9.99
N LYS A 219 -10.06 -1.13 -10.17
CA LYS A 219 -10.13 0.16 -9.48
C LYS A 219 -11.44 0.23 -8.72
N PHE A 220 -11.41 0.85 -7.56
CA PHE A 220 -12.55 0.90 -6.65
C PHE A 220 -12.90 2.35 -6.35
N ALA A 221 -14.20 2.65 -6.37
CA ALA A 221 -14.76 3.82 -5.71
C ALA A 221 -15.43 3.34 -4.43
N LEU A 222 -15.02 3.91 -3.30
CA LEU A 222 -15.45 3.48 -1.97
C LEU A 222 -15.74 4.70 -1.10
N GLU A 223 -16.88 4.68 -0.43
CA GLU A 223 -17.26 5.70 0.54
C GLU A 223 -16.66 5.41 1.93
N PRO A 224 -16.47 6.42 2.79
CA PRO A 224 -15.96 6.23 4.15
C PRO A 224 -16.66 5.07 4.88
N GLY A 225 -15.87 4.13 5.40
CA GLY A 225 -16.36 2.97 6.15
C GLY A 225 -16.66 1.75 5.27
N GLU A 226 -16.57 1.88 3.94
CA GLU A 226 -16.55 0.74 3.03
C GLU A 226 -15.16 0.08 3.02
N ALA A 227 -15.11 -1.18 2.61
CA ALA A 227 -13.89 -1.96 2.72
C ALA A 227 -13.72 -3.01 1.62
N LEU A 228 -12.47 -3.41 1.42
CA LEU A 228 -12.04 -4.51 0.60
C LEU A 228 -11.48 -5.61 1.49
N LEU A 229 -11.82 -6.85 1.18
CA LEU A 229 -11.23 -8.04 1.78
C LEU A 229 -10.48 -8.80 0.69
N PHE A 230 -9.17 -8.99 0.87
CA PHE A 230 -8.31 -9.66 -0.12
C PHE A 230 -7.15 -10.39 0.55
N SER A 231 -6.69 -11.48 -0.06
CA SER A 231 -5.51 -12.24 0.38
C SER A 231 -4.20 -11.46 0.19
N ALA A 232 -3.22 -11.69 1.05
CA ALA A 232 -1.85 -11.19 0.91
C ALA A 232 -1.15 -11.70 -0.37
N GLU A 233 -1.67 -12.75 -1.01
CA GLU A 233 -1.21 -13.26 -2.31
C GLU A 233 -1.81 -12.53 -3.52
N HIS A 234 -2.76 -11.60 -3.33
CA HIS A 234 -3.18 -10.76 -4.45
C HIS A 234 -2.06 -9.79 -4.82
N LEU A 235 -1.69 -9.79 -6.10
CA LEU A 235 -0.85 -8.73 -6.63
C LEU A 235 -1.64 -7.42 -6.57
N HIS A 236 -1.05 -6.41 -5.94
CA HIS A 236 -1.67 -5.10 -5.80
C HIS A 236 -0.64 -3.98 -5.80
N SER A 237 -1.12 -2.77 -6.07
CA SER A 237 -0.34 -1.54 -6.02
C SER A 237 -1.24 -0.38 -5.62
N SER A 238 -0.67 0.83 -5.57
CA SER A 238 -1.47 2.04 -5.37
C SER A 238 -1.58 2.82 -6.66
N GLU A 239 -2.79 3.25 -6.99
CA GLU A 239 -2.96 4.23 -8.05
C GLU A 239 -2.26 5.54 -7.66
N LEU A 240 -1.57 6.15 -8.62
CA LEU A 240 -1.00 7.47 -8.46
C LEU A 240 -2.14 8.43 -8.12
N ASN A 241 -2.03 9.16 -7.01
CA ASN A 241 -3.09 10.07 -6.62
C ASN A 241 -3.11 11.31 -7.51
N THR A 242 -4.04 11.30 -8.47
CA THR A 242 -4.30 12.37 -9.44
C THR A 242 -5.58 13.15 -9.14
N THR A 243 -6.22 12.84 -8.00
CA THR A 243 -7.42 13.53 -7.54
C THR A 243 -7.07 14.77 -6.70
N SER A 244 -8.08 15.57 -6.37
CA SER A 244 -7.97 16.67 -5.40
C SER A 244 -8.02 16.23 -3.94
N ASP A 245 -8.06 14.93 -3.66
CA ASP A 245 -8.36 14.38 -2.33
C ASP A 245 -7.20 13.54 -1.80
N THR A 246 -6.85 13.72 -0.54
CA THR A 246 -6.01 12.78 0.20
C THR A 246 -6.78 11.49 0.42
N ARG A 247 -6.26 10.36 -0.06
CA ARG A 247 -6.77 9.04 0.28
C ARG A 247 -6.30 8.64 1.66
N CYS A 248 -7.23 8.46 2.59
CA CYS A 248 -6.96 7.93 3.92
C CYS A 248 -7.54 6.52 4.07
N SER A 249 -6.71 5.55 4.45
CA SER A 249 -7.12 4.14 4.60
C SER A 249 -6.47 3.48 5.81
N LEU A 250 -7.17 2.49 6.38
CA LEU A 250 -6.73 1.67 7.50
C LEU A 250 -6.75 0.20 7.08
N THR A 251 -5.70 -0.56 7.38
CA THR A 251 -5.70 -2.01 7.12
C THR A 251 -5.64 -2.81 8.41
N ILE A 252 -6.60 -3.70 8.62
CA ILE A 252 -6.53 -4.75 9.66
C ILE A 252 -6.14 -6.06 8.98
N ARG A 253 -5.22 -6.81 9.58
CA ARG A 253 -4.70 -8.05 8.99
C ARG A 253 -4.86 -9.23 9.93
N PHE A 254 -5.25 -10.37 9.38
CA PHE A 254 -5.38 -11.60 10.13
C PHE A 254 -5.01 -12.82 9.30
N SER A 255 -4.57 -13.89 9.96
CA SER A 255 -4.31 -15.19 9.35
C SER A 255 -5.17 -16.25 10.02
N LEU A 256 -5.82 -17.08 9.22
CA LEU A 256 -6.68 -18.17 9.72
C LEU A 256 -5.89 -19.36 10.29
N GLN A 257 -4.61 -19.43 9.93
CA GLN A 257 -3.67 -20.46 10.39
C GLN A 257 -2.44 -19.82 11.03
N TRP A 258 -1.62 -20.64 11.69
CA TRP A 258 -0.36 -20.19 12.28
C TRP A 258 0.48 -19.44 11.23
N PRO A 259 0.80 -18.14 11.45
CA PRO A 259 1.52 -17.36 10.45
C PRO A 259 2.90 -17.94 10.15
N ARG A 260 3.13 -18.35 8.90
CA ARG A 260 4.44 -18.80 8.39
C ARG A 260 4.85 -17.93 7.21
N VAL A 261 5.93 -17.18 7.39
CA VAL A 261 6.54 -16.39 6.29
C VAL A 261 7.49 -17.31 5.53
N THR A 262 7.19 -17.55 4.24
CA THR A 262 7.85 -18.59 3.43
C THR A 262 8.90 -18.06 2.47
N GLN A 263 8.81 -16.81 2.00
CA GLN A 263 9.79 -16.28 1.05
C GLN A 263 11.07 -15.80 1.71
N ALA A 264 12.19 -16.20 1.09
CA ALA A 264 13.54 -16.06 1.60
C ALA A 264 14.13 -14.65 1.47
N THR A 265 13.32 -13.69 1.09
CA THR A 265 13.80 -12.38 0.74
C THR A 265 13.26 -11.36 1.72
N GLN A 266 14.17 -10.85 2.56
CA GLN A 266 14.01 -9.71 3.47
C GLN A 266 13.61 -10.00 4.93
N TRP A 267 14.29 -10.98 5.51
CA TRP A 267 14.48 -11.27 6.96
C TRP A 267 14.88 -10.10 7.89
N ASN A 268 14.64 -8.84 7.53
CA ASN A 268 14.94 -7.67 8.34
C ASN A 268 13.78 -7.29 9.27
N HIS A 269 12.58 -7.82 9.06
CA HIS A 269 11.40 -7.43 9.82
C HIS A 269 10.66 -8.68 10.29
N TRP A 270 10.27 -8.66 11.56
CA TRP A 270 9.35 -9.62 12.15
C TRP A 270 8.14 -8.84 12.63
N ARG A 271 6.95 -9.23 12.17
CA ARG A 271 5.69 -8.66 12.65
C ARG A 271 5.10 -9.55 13.74
N PRO A 272 4.90 -9.04 14.96
CA PRO A 272 4.18 -9.77 15.98
C PRO A 272 2.70 -9.92 15.59
N TRP A 273 2.06 -10.93 16.16
CA TRP A 273 0.64 -11.23 16.00
C TRP A 273 0.06 -11.70 17.34
N TYR A 274 -1.26 -11.60 17.47
CA TYR A 274 -2.04 -11.96 18.65
C TYR A 274 -2.95 -13.16 18.35
N ASN A 275 -2.93 -14.16 19.22
CA ASN A 275 -3.91 -15.25 19.17
C ASN A 275 -5.30 -14.76 19.63
N SER A 276 -6.28 -14.80 18.72
CA SER A 276 -7.66 -14.36 18.95
C SER A 276 -8.36 -15.06 20.10
N ALA A 277 -7.98 -16.31 20.44
CA ALA A 277 -8.54 -17.02 21.59
C ALA A 277 -8.24 -16.33 22.93
N LEU A 278 -7.12 -15.60 23.00
CA LEU A 278 -6.66 -14.93 24.22
C LEU A 278 -7.02 -13.44 24.27
N VAL A 279 -7.27 -12.80 23.12
CA VAL A 279 -7.68 -11.38 23.02
C VAL A 279 -9.01 -11.15 23.77
N GLY A 280 -9.03 -10.17 24.67
CA GLY A 280 -10.21 -9.83 25.48
C GLY A 280 -10.45 -10.75 26.68
N THR A 281 -9.52 -11.65 27.00
CA THR A 281 -9.57 -12.52 28.19
C THR A 281 -8.57 -12.06 29.25
N HIS A 282 -8.65 -12.61 30.47
CA HIS A 282 -7.65 -12.36 31.52
C HIS A 282 -6.22 -12.80 31.13
N TRP A 283 -6.08 -13.67 30.12
CA TRP A 283 -4.80 -14.11 29.58
C TRP A 283 -4.31 -13.30 28.36
N GLN A 284 -4.88 -12.12 28.09
CA GLN A 284 -4.51 -11.31 26.93
C GLN A 284 -3.00 -10.97 26.88
N PHE A 285 -2.31 -10.87 28.01
CA PHE A 285 -0.86 -10.65 28.04
C PHE A 285 -0.05 -11.79 27.39
N LEU A 286 -0.63 -12.99 27.27
CA LEU A 286 -0.03 -14.14 26.56
C LEU A 286 -0.32 -14.13 25.05
N ALA A 287 -1.31 -13.34 24.60
CA ALA A 287 -1.82 -13.40 23.25
C ALA A 287 -0.75 -13.14 22.17
N SER A 288 0.22 -12.25 22.43
CA SER A 288 1.33 -11.97 21.52
C SER A 288 2.61 -12.76 21.83
N ARG A 289 2.72 -13.43 22.98
CA ARG A 289 3.94 -14.17 23.36
C ARG A 289 4.16 -15.38 22.46
N GLN A 290 3.10 -15.98 21.93
CA GLN A 290 3.20 -17.08 20.97
C GLN A 290 4.00 -16.68 19.72
N ALA A 291 3.92 -15.43 19.28
CA ALA A 291 4.68 -14.92 18.14
C ALA A 291 6.20 -14.98 18.36
N LEU A 292 6.67 -14.92 19.62
CA LEU A 292 8.09 -15.05 19.98
C LEU A 292 8.63 -16.47 19.81
N PHE A 293 7.76 -17.46 19.64
CA PHE A 293 8.14 -18.85 19.38
C PHE A 293 8.02 -19.20 17.88
N SER A 294 7.69 -18.22 17.03
CA SER A 294 7.68 -18.44 15.59
C SER A 294 9.10 -18.61 15.04
N ASP A 295 9.25 -19.50 14.06
CA ASP A 295 10.49 -19.66 13.30
C ASP A 295 10.96 -18.32 12.70
N THR A 296 10.02 -17.50 12.22
CA THR A 296 10.31 -16.14 11.72
C THR A 296 10.98 -15.25 12.77
N TYR A 297 10.52 -15.27 14.03
CA TYR A 297 11.15 -14.50 15.11
C TYR A 297 12.56 -15.01 15.42
N LEU A 298 12.75 -16.33 15.49
CA LEU A 298 14.07 -16.92 15.75
C LEU A 298 15.07 -16.52 14.68
N ARG A 299 14.70 -16.65 13.40
CA ARG A 299 15.53 -16.23 12.26
C ARG A 299 15.84 -14.73 12.28
N TYR A 300 14.82 -13.90 12.56
CA TYR A 300 14.99 -12.45 12.73
C TYR A 300 16.01 -12.10 13.83
N ARG A 301 15.91 -12.74 15.00
CA ARG A 301 16.84 -12.56 16.13
C ARG A 301 18.27 -12.97 15.75
N LEU A 302 18.46 -14.14 15.15
CA LEU A 302 19.77 -14.63 14.73
C LEU A 302 20.47 -13.64 13.78
N LYS A 303 19.74 -13.12 12.79
CA LYS A 303 20.29 -12.15 11.82
C LYS A 303 20.64 -10.81 12.47
N ASN A 304 19.78 -10.28 13.35
CA ASN A 304 20.08 -9.03 14.05
C ASN A 304 21.29 -9.16 15.00
N GLN A 305 21.47 -10.33 15.62
CA GLN A 305 22.72 -10.61 16.33
C GLN A 305 23.91 -10.59 15.37
N GLN A 306 23.86 -11.30 14.23
CA GLN A 306 24.95 -11.27 13.24
C GLN A 306 25.31 -9.85 12.76
N LYS A 307 24.32 -8.99 12.50
CA LYS A 307 24.55 -7.57 12.15
C LYS A 307 25.28 -6.83 13.26
N ARG A 308 24.86 -7.01 14.53
CA ARG A 308 25.52 -6.41 15.70
C ARG A 308 26.97 -6.88 15.83
N TRP A 309 27.22 -8.18 15.66
CA TRP A 309 28.57 -8.76 15.68
C TRP A 309 29.47 -8.19 14.56
N ARG A 310 28.94 -8.04 13.34
CA ARG A 310 29.67 -7.40 12.22
C ARG A 310 30.01 -5.93 12.52
N SER A 311 29.07 -5.18 13.10
CA SER A 311 29.30 -3.79 13.51
C SER A 311 30.37 -3.68 14.61
N ILE A 312 30.36 -4.60 15.59
CA ILE A 312 31.39 -4.68 16.63
C ILE A 312 32.75 -4.98 16.00
N LYS A 313 32.85 -6.00 15.14
CA LYS A 313 34.11 -6.33 14.43
C LYS A 313 34.63 -5.15 13.61
N LYS A 314 33.76 -4.42 12.89
CA LYS A 314 34.15 -3.22 12.13
C LYS A 314 34.69 -2.10 13.03
N ARG A 315 34.14 -1.95 14.24
CA ARG A 315 34.58 -0.95 15.22
C ARG A 315 35.89 -1.33 15.92
N PHE A 316 36.18 -2.62 16.10
CA PHE A 316 37.40 -3.09 16.77
C PHE A 316 38.57 -3.41 15.82
N PHE A 317 38.30 -3.79 14.56
CA PHE A 317 39.31 -4.22 13.60
C PHE A 317 39.34 -3.39 12.30
N GLY A 318 38.45 -2.40 12.14
CA GLY A 318 38.38 -1.52 10.97
C GLY A 318 39.29 -0.29 11.11
N GLY A 319 40.58 -0.49 11.31
CA GLY A 319 41.59 0.57 11.25
C GLY A 319 41.99 0.86 9.81
N SER A 320 41.50 1.97 9.26
CA SER A 320 42.23 2.77 8.26
C SER A 320 41.67 4.19 8.31
N THR A 321 42.48 5.08 8.85
CA THR A 321 42.25 6.52 8.89
C THR A 321 42.21 7.05 7.45
N ARG A 322 41.05 7.55 7.00
CA ARG A 322 41.01 8.60 6.00
C ARG A 322 40.45 9.85 6.65
N ILE A 323 41.25 10.90 6.65
CA ILE A 323 40.79 12.26 6.92
C ILE A 323 39.71 12.57 5.90
N SER A 324 38.48 12.80 6.37
CA SER A 324 37.44 13.45 5.59
C SER A 324 36.82 14.51 6.48
N ALA A 325 36.63 15.69 5.91
CA ALA A 325 36.18 16.89 6.59
C ALA A 325 34.91 16.62 7.40
N THR A 326 34.89 17.15 8.62
CA THR A 326 33.73 17.20 9.51
C THR A 326 32.59 17.93 8.82
N GLN A 327 31.66 17.16 8.25
CA GLN A 327 30.27 17.57 8.18
C GLN A 327 29.55 16.87 9.33
N SER A 328 28.83 17.66 10.13
CA SER A 328 27.87 17.18 11.12
C SER A 328 27.03 16.02 10.56
N PRO A 329 26.50 15.10 11.41
CA PRO A 329 25.62 14.02 10.97
C PRO A 329 24.32 14.61 10.42
N GLN A 330 24.36 15.08 9.19
CA GLN A 330 23.21 15.16 8.33
C GLN A 330 22.85 13.70 8.08
N THR A 331 21.70 13.28 8.61
CA THR A 331 20.91 12.19 8.04
C THR A 331 21.13 12.19 6.53
N PRO A 332 21.47 11.07 5.87
CA PRO A 332 21.58 11.07 4.42
C PRO A 332 20.27 11.62 3.87
N GLN A 333 20.31 12.86 3.39
CA GLN A 333 19.31 13.37 2.48
C GLN A 333 19.51 12.45 1.30
N ALA A 334 18.70 11.40 1.25
CA ALA A 334 18.55 10.66 0.02
C ALA A 334 18.09 11.72 -0.98
N ASP A 335 19.00 12.10 -1.87
CA ASP A 335 18.62 12.72 -3.12
C ASP A 335 17.76 11.68 -3.83
N TYR A 336 16.45 11.73 -3.53
CA TYR A 336 15.48 11.05 -4.35
C TYR A 336 15.69 11.60 -5.74
N PRO A 337 15.84 10.73 -6.75
CA PRO A 337 15.70 11.19 -8.09
C PRO A 337 14.24 11.63 -8.21
N ALA A 338 14.02 12.95 -8.11
CA ALA A 338 12.92 13.56 -8.83
C ALA A 338 13.19 13.17 -10.28
N GLN A 339 12.37 12.24 -10.79
CA GLN A 339 12.59 11.50 -12.03
C GLN A 339 13.72 10.49 -11.88
N ALA A 340 13.40 9.19 -11.87
CA ALA A 340 14.38 8.18 -12.21
C ALA A 340 14.99 8.58 -13.56
N THR A 341 16.19 9.17 -13.55
CA THR A 341 16.94 9.44 -14.77
C THR A 341 17.14 8.08 -15.43
N PRO A 342 16.59 7.86 -16.63
CA PRO A 342 16.80 6.60 -17.33
C PRO A 342 18.31 6.38 -17.46
N SER A 343 18.78 5.13 -17.38
CA SER A 343 20.15 4.85 -17.79
C SER A 343 20.32 5.26 -19.26
N PRO A 344 21.50 5.69 -19.73
CA PRO A 344 21.69 6.19 -21.11
C PRO A 344 21.23 5.22 -22.22
N SER A 345 21.10 3.93 -21.92
CA SER A 345 20.53 2.91 -22.83
C SER A 345 18.99 2.89 -22.91
N GLN A 346 18.28 3.55 -22.01
CA GLN A 346 16.82 3.65 -21.97
C GLN A 346 16.28 4.84 -22.79
N GLU A 347 17.15 5.76 -23.23
CA GLU A 347 16.76 6.98 -23.97
C GLU A 347 16.24 6.74 -25.39
N LEU A 348 16.25 5.50 -25.92
CA LEU A 348 15.87 5.21 -27.31
C LEU A 348 14.85 4.07 -27.49
N ALA A 349 14.25 3.55 -26.41
CA ALA A 349 13.22 2.51 -26.54
C ALA A 349 11.84 3.15 -26.73
N PHE A 350 11.17 2.83 -27.83
CA PHE A 350 9.83 3.32 -28.14
C PHE A 350 8.83 2.16 -28.28
N CYS A 351 7.57 2.45 -27.97
CA CYS A 351 6.43 1.61 -28.28
C CYS A 351 5.65 2.25 -29.44
N GLN A 352 4.96 1.41 -30.21
CA GLN A 352 4.08 1.85 -31.28
C GLN A 352 2.71 1.23 -31.08
N ILE A 353 1.67 2.00 -31.38
CA ILE A 353 0.30 1.50 -31.39
C ILE A 353 -0.51 2.06 -32.55
N GLU A 354 -1.36 1.22 -33.11
CA GLU A 354 -2.39 1.62 -34.06
C GLU A 354 -3.60 2.21 -33.33
N THR A 355 -3.98 3.43 -33.69
CA THR A 355 -5.20 4.10 -33.23
C THR A 355 -6.11 4.37 -34.41
N ALA A 356 -7.36 4.75 -34.16
CA ALA A 356 -8.29 5.17 -35.23
C ALA A 356 -7.77 6.36 -36.06
N GLU A 357 -6.85 7.16 -35.51
CA GLU A 357 -6.24 8.33 -36.17
C GLU A 357 -4.88 8.01 -36.83
N GLY A 358 -4.45 6.74 -36.79
CA GLY A 358 -3.19 6.27 -37.34
C GLY A 358 -2.22 5.73 -36.29
N MET A 359 -0.99 5.45 -36.74
CA MET A 359 0.07 4.90 -35.90
C MET A 359 0.71 5.97 -35.02
N VAL A 360 0.92 5.63 -33.75
CA VAL A 360 1.43 6.53 -32.72
C VAL A 360 2.63 5.87 -32.05
N GLN A 361 3.76 6.56 -32.03
CA GLN A 361 4.94 6.14 -31.31
C GLN A 361 5.14 6.97 -30.04
N PHE A 362 5.56 6.33 -28.95
CA PHE A 362 5.80 6.96 -27.65
C PHE A 362 6.95 6.26 -26.89
N PRO A 363 7.62 6.92 -25.92
CA PRO A 363 8.66 6.30 -25.10
C PRO A 363 8.18 5.04 -24.38
N ARG A 364 9.01 4.00 -24.35
CA ARG A 364 8.67 2.70 -23.74
C ARG A 364 8.54 2.78 -22.22
N TYR A 365 9.29 3.65 -21.55
CA TYR A 365 9.33 3.65 -20.09
C TYR A 365 8.53 4.80 -19.49
N CYS A 366 7.73 4.48 -18.47
CA CYS A 366 6.92 5.44 -17.74
C CYS A 366 7.83 6.47 -17.03
N PRO A 367 7.59 7.78 -17.20
CA PRO A 367 8.41 8.83 -16.60
C PRO A 367 8.31 8.90 -15.07
N HIS A 368 7.38 8.16 -14.47
CA HIS A 368 7.22 8.09 -13.02
C HIS A 368 8.23 7.15 -12.34
N THR A 369 8.08 5.83 -12.52
CA THR A 369 8.92 4.81 -11.87
C THR A 369 9.59 3.85 -12.86
N GLY A 370 9.61 4.18 -14.15
CA GLY A 370 10.26 3.38 -15.18
C GLY A 370 9.57 2.06 -15.50
N ALA A 371 8.26 1.94 -15.22
CA ALA A 371 7.46 0.80 -15.67
C ALA A 371 7.47 0.71 -17.21
N ASP A 372 7.43 -0.50 -17.76
CA ASP A 372 7.36 -0.70 -19.21
C ASP A 372 5.93 -0.43 -19.70
N LEU A 373 5.74 0.66 -20.45
CA LEU A 373 4.45 1.07 -21.01
C LEU A 373 3.96 0.13 -22.11
N SER A 374 4.82 -0.72 -22.70
CA SER A 374 4.35 -1.81 -23.58
C SER A 374 3.46 -2.82 -22.86
N GLN A 375 3.57 -2.89 -21.53
CA GLN A 375 2.74 -3.73 -20.66
C GLN A 375 1.54 -2.96 -20.09
N GLY A 376 1.37 -1.70 -20.46
CA GLY A 376 0.23 -0.88 -20.09
C GLY A 376 -1.06 -1.31 -20.79
N TYR A 377 -2.15 -0.64 -20.47
CA TYR A 377 -3.45 -0.86 -21.10
C TYR A 377 -4.00 0.46 -21.63
N ILE A 378 -4.93 0.36 -22.58
CA ILE A 378 -5.57 1.51 -23.19
C ILE A 378 -7.06 1.48 -22.95
N GLU A 379 -7.56 2.62 -22.52
CA GLU A 379 -8.97 2.80 -22.24
C GLU A 379 -9.34 4.24 -22.60
N ASN A 380 -10.44 4.43 -23.32
CA ASN A 380 -10.98 5.74 -23.66
C ASN A 380 -9.95 6.71 -24.28
N GLY A 381 -9.09 6.21 -25.18
CA GLY A 381 -8.07 7.01 -25.87
C GLY A 381 -6.87 7.39 -25.01
N LYS A 382 -6.70 6.78 -23.83
CA LYS A 382 -5.58 7.04 -22.92
C LYS A 382 -4.76 5.78 -22.68
N LEU A 383 -3.44 5.92 -22.62
CA LEU A 383 -2.49 4.89 -22.21
C LEU A 383 -2.28 4.95 -20.69
N TYR A 384 -2.47 3.83 -20.01
CA TYR A 384 -2.29 3.71 -18.57
C TYR A 384 -1.04 2.90 -18.23
N CYS A 385 -0.19 3.47 -17.37
CA CYS A 385 0.97 2.79 -16.80
C CYS A 385 0.53 1.55 -16.01
N PRO A 386 1.17 0.38 -16.22
CA PRO A 386 0.75 -0.86 -15.58
C PRO A 386 0.94 -0.85 -14.07
N TRP A 387 1.84 -0.03 -13.53
CA TRP A 387 2.18 -0.06 -12.10
C TRP A 387 1.29 0.82 -11.22
N HIS A 388 1.06 2.06 -11.64
CA HIS A 388 0.38 3.08 -10.83
C HIS A 388 -0.79 3.74 -11.57
N SER A 389 -1.15 3.27 -12.76
CA SER A 389 -2.22 3.83 -13.60
C SER A 389 -2.10 5.34 -13.89
N LEU A 390 -0.87 5.89 -13.91
CA LEU A 390 -0.59 7.19 -14.53
C LEU A 390 -1.03 7.12 -16.00
N ALA A 391 -1.92 8.02 -16.40
CA ALA A 391 -2.56 7.99 -17.71
C ALA A 391 -2.01 9.09 -18.61
N PHE A 392 -1.86 8.80 -19.90
CA PHE A 392 -1.45 9.76 -20.94
C PHE A 392 -2.48 9.76 -22.06
N ASP A 393 -2.95 10.93 -22.44
CA ASP A 393 -3.84 11.09 -23.60
C ASP A 393 -3.09 10.76 -24.90
N LEU A 394 -3.60 9.81 -25.69
CA LEU A 394 -2.92 9.36 -26.91
C LEU A 394 -3.04 10.36 -28.07
N LYS A 395 -3.80 11.45 -27.93
CA LYS A 395 -3.89 12.54 -28.93
C LYS A 395 -2.84 13.63 -28.67
N THR A 396 -2.64 13.97 -27.41
CA THR A 396 -1.84 15.12 -26.97
C THR A 396 -0.56 14.76 -26.23
N GLY A 397 -0.49 13.56 -25.65
CA GLY A 397 0.56 13.13 -24.73
C GLY A 397 0.33 13.62 -23.30
N GLU A 398 -0.68 14.45 -23.05
CA GLU A 398 -0.91 15.08 -21.74
C GLU A 398 -1.19 14.03 -20.65
N PRO A 399 -0.48 14.08 -19.51
CA PRO A 399 -0.75 13.20 -18.39
C PRO A 399 -1.98 13.65 -17.59
N ASN A 400 -2.60 12.73 -16.86
CA ASN A 400 -3.63 13.09 -15.86
C ASN A 400 -3.05 13.66 -14.55
N CYS A 401 -1.78 14.07 -14.54
CA CYS A 401 -1.08 14.64 -13.39
C CYS A 401 -0.05 15.64 -13.88
N SER A 402 -0.21 16.91 -13.51
CA SER A 402 0.59 18.05 -13.96
C SER A 402 2.04 18.01 -13.46
N ALA A 403 2.35 17.12 -12.51
CA ALA A 403 3.72 16.81 -12.08
C ALA A 403 4.60 16.20 -13.19
N PHE A 404 3.99 15.68 -14.26
CA PHE A 404 4.69 15.04 -15.37
C PHE A 404 4.56 15.90 -16.63
N ARG A 405 5.60 15.84 -17.47
CA ARG A 405 5.55 16.44 -18.81
C ARG A 405 4.72 15.55 -19.75
N PRO A 406 4.15 16.13 -20.83
CA PRO A 406 3.54 15.37 -21.89
C PRO A 406 4.47 14.28 -22.42
N LEU A 407 3.91 13.10 -22.67
CA LEU A 407 4.61 12.01 -23.33
C LEU A 407 4.93 12.43 -24.77
N ALA A 408 6.19 12.29 -25.19
CA ALA A 408 6.60 12.67 -26.53
C ALA A 408 5.97 11.72 -27.57
N LEU A 409 4.95 12.20 -28.29
CA LEU A 409 4.26 11.41 -29.32
C LEU A 409 4.79 11.72 -30.72
N THR A 410 5.09 10.69 -31.51
CA THR A 410 5.37 10.80 -32.94
C THR A 410 4.24 10.13 -33.73
N ARG A 411 3.55 10.89 -34.58
CA ARG A 411 2.56 10.33 -35.52
C ARG A 411 3.30 9.76 -36.71
N LEU A 412 3.10 8.48 -36.96
CA LEU A 412 3.60 7.81 -38.15
C LEU A 412 2.45 7.82 -39.15
N TYR A 413 2.50 8.76 -40.09
CA TYR A 413 1.64 8.72 -41.26
C TYR A 413 2.13 7.60 -42.18
N PRO A 414 1.24 6.83 -42.83
CA PRO A 414 1.64 5.83 -43.81
C PRO A 414 2.42 6.45 -44.99
#